data_AF-A0A0M1J8G8-F1
#
_entry.id   AF-A0A0M1J8G8-F1
#
_cell.length_a   1.000
_cell.length_b   1.000
_cell.length_c   1.000
_cell.angle_alpha   90.00
_cell.angle_beta   90.00
_cell.angle_gamma   90.00
#
_symmetry.space_group_name_H-M   'P 1'
#
loop_
_entity.id
_entity.type
_entity.pdbx_description
1 polymer ?
#
loop_
_entity_poly.entity_id
_entity_poly.type
_entity_poly.pdbx_seq_one_letter_code
_entity_poly.pdbx_strand_id
1 'polypeptide(L)'
;MVLKDPLRMKALQKGITQLCEEGATQVFRPLKNNDLILGAVGLLQFDVAAFRLKDEYSVDAVVEPISIQTARWVIAKDSAMLARFRDRAYENLAEDGDGLLVYLAPTKINLALTQERWPEIEFLATREILTAS
;
A
#
# COMPACT_ATOMS: atom_id res chain seq x y z
N MET A 1 7.20 7.42 0.89
CA MET A 1 8.67 7.35 0.90
C MET A 1 9.19 8.27 -0.19
N VAL A 2 10.12 9.16 0.14
CA VAL A 2 10.62 10.22 -0.74
C VAL A 2 12.00 9.85 -1.26
N LEU A 3 12.16 9.91 -2.58
CA LEU A 3 13.42 9.62 -3.26
C LEU A 3 14.25 10.91 -3.37
N LYS A 4 15.54 10.87 -2.99
CA LYS A 4 16.41 12.05 -3.10
C LYS A 4 16.89 12.32 -4.53
N ASP A 5 17.11 11.26 -5.31
CA ASP A 5 17.54 11.34 -6.71
C ASP A 5 16.45 10.80 -7.66
N PRO A 6 15.71 11.66 -8.38
CA PRO A 6 14.66 11.23 -9.30
C PRO A 6 15.11 10.22 -10.37
N LEU A 7 16.40 10.20 -10.73
CA LEU A 7 16.94 9.26 -11.73
C LEU A 7 16.96 7.81 -11.23
N ARG A 8 16.82 7.60 -9.91
CA ARG A 8 16.85 6.28 -9.26
C ARG A 8 15.48 5.63 -9.13
N MET A 9 14.42 6.20 -9.71
CA MET A 9 13.05 5.66 -9.60
C MET A 9 12.94 4.18 -10.02
N LYS A 10 13.61 3.78 -11.11
CA LYS A 10 13.60 2.38 -11.56
C LYS A 10 14.30 1.43 -10.58
N ALA A 11 15.44 1.85 -10.02
CA ALA A 11 16.17 1.09 -9.02
C ALA A 11 15.34 0.96 -7.73
N LEU A 12 14.65 2.04 -7.35
CA LEU A 12 13.76 2.05 -6.20
C LEU A 12 12.59 1.07 -6.36
N GLN A 13 11.89 1.12 -7.50
CA GLN A 13 10.79 0.21 -7.78
C GLN A 13 11.27 -1.25 -7.73
N LYS A 14 12.42 -1.56 -8.33
CA LYS A 14 13.01 -2.90 -8.28
C LYS A 14 13.30 -3.35 -6.84
N GLY A 15 13.95 -2.49 -6.05
CA GLY A 15 14.30 -2.82 -4.67
C GLY A 15 13.08 -3.02 -3.78
N ILE A 16 12.06 -2.16 -3.90
CA ILE A 16 10.80 -2.34 -3.15
C ILE A 16 10.10 -3.64 -3.55
N THR A 17 10.00 -3.94 -4.85
CA THR A 17 9.37 -5.19 -5.30
C THR A 17 10.06 -6.40 -4.68
N GLN A 18 11.39 -6.46 -4.70
CA GLN A 18 12.12 -7.57 -4.11
C GLN A 18 11.95 -7.64 -2.58
N LEU A 19 11.96 -6.49 -1.89
CA LEU A 19 11.70 -6.44 -0.43
C LEU A 19 10.28 -6.93 -0.09
N CYS A 20 9.29 -6.69 -0.96
CA CYS A 20 7.94 -7.21 -0.80
C CYS A 20 7.86 -8.71 -1.04
N GLU A 21 8.54 -9.24 -2.06
CA GLU A 21 8.63 -10.68 -2.33
C GLU A 21 9.25 -11.45 -1.17
N GLU A 22 10.23 -10.87 -0.50
CA GLU A 22 10.87 -11.44 0.69
C GLU A 22 10.05 -11.25 1.99
N GLY A 23 8.90 -10.57 1.92
CA GLY A 23 8.03 -10.32 3.07
C GLY A 23 8.57 -9.28 4.06
N ALA A 24 9.62 -8.54 3.71
CA ALA A 24 10.25 -7.56 4.59
C ALA A 24 9.34 -6.34 4.81
N THR A 25 8.55 -5.95 3.81
CA THR A 25 7.60 -4.82 3.87
C THR A 25 6.47 -5.03 2.86
N GLN A 26 5.42 -4.22 2.94
CA GLN A 26 4.38 -4.11 1.92
C GLN A 26 4.50 -2.77 1.20
N VAL A 27 4.09 -2.71 -0.06
CA VAL A 27 3.98 -1.46 -0.81
C VAL A 27 2.54 -1.23 -1.23
N PHE A 28 2.09 0.01 -1.09
CA PHE A 28 0.82 0.50 -1.60
C PHE A 28 1.07 1.69 -2.52
N ARG A 29 0.38 1.71 -3.67
CA ARG A 29 0.44 2.74 -4.71
C ARG A 29 -0.91 3.44 -4.76
N PRO A 30 -1.07 4.63 -4.16
CA PRO A 30 -2.33 5.37 -4.22
C PRO A 30 -2.79 5.58 -5.66
N LEU A 31 -4.09 5.53 -5.91
CA LEU A 31 -4.62 5.77 -7.25
C LEU A 31 -4.45 7.24 -7.66
N LYS A 32 -4.49 8.16 -6.69
CA LYS A 32 -4.51 9.60 -6.92
C LYS A 32 -3.18 10.23 -7.31
N ASN A 33 -2.05 9.56 -7.06
CA ASN A 33 -0.72 10.11 -7.29
C ASN A 33 0.31 8.99 -7.53
N ASN A 34 1.56 9.36 -7.78
CA ASN A 34 2.65 8.40 -8.03
C ASN A 34 3.47 8.09 -6.77
N ASP A 35 2.92 8.35 -5.58
CA ASP A 35 3.65 8.10 -4.34
C ASP A 35 3.77 6.60 -4.07
N LEU A 36 4.84 6.22 -3.35
CA LEU A 36 4.99 4.88 -2.80
C LEU A 36 4.83 4.94 -1.28
N ILE A 37 3.84 4.20 -0.79
CA ILE A 37 3.56 4.04 0.63
C ILE A 37 4.10 2.68 1.07
N LEU A 38 4.96 2.68 2.08
CA LEU A 38 5.42 1.45 2.71
C LEU A 38 4.49 1.10 3.87
N GLY A 39 4.06 -0.17 3.91
CA GLY A 39 3.31 -0.77 5.00
C GLY A 39 4.19 -1.73 5.80
N ALA A 40 4.11 -1.66 7.12
CA ALA A 40 4.81 -2.56 8.02
C ALA A 40 3.97 -2.84 9.27
N VAL A 41 4.21 -4.00 9.88
CA VAL A 41 3.64 -4.36 11.19
C VAL A 41 4.43 -3.67 12.31
N GLY A 42 5.75 -3.52 12.13
CA GLY A 42 6.65 -2.86 13.09
C GLY A 42 7.54 -1.79 12.45
N LEU A 43 7.87 -0.75 13.22
CA LEU A 43 8.66 0.40 12.76
C LEU A 43 10.03 0.01 12.20
N LEU A 44 10.69 -1.00 12.79
CA LEU A 44 12.02 -1.45 12.37
C LEU A 44 12.06 -1.90 10.90
N GLN A 45 10.93 -2.38 10.36
CA GLN A 45 10.87 -2.79 8.95
C GLN A 45 11.10 -1.62 8.00
N PHE A 46 10.73 -0.40 8.39
CA PHE A 46 11.02 0.80 7.59
C PHE A 46 12.51 1.12 7.56
N ASP A 47 13.18 1.03 8.70
CA ASP A 47 14.63 1.26 8.80
C ASP A 47 15.41 0.21 8.01
N VAL A 48 15.00 -1.06 8.12
CA VAL A 48 15.59 -2.17 7.34
C VAL A 48 15.38 -1.96 5.84
N ALA A 49 14.18 -1.56 5.41
CA ALA A 49 13.91 -1.29 3.99
C ALA A 49 14.77 -0.15 3.46
N ALA A 50 14.87 0.98 4.19
CA ALA A 50 15.70 2.11 3.79
C ALA A 50 17.19 1.75 3.73
N PHE A 51 17.68 0.96 4.70
CA PHE A 51 19.06 0.46 4.71
C PHE A 51 19.35 -0.43 3.49
N ARG A 52 18.49 -1.41 3.21
CA ARG A 52 18.66 -2.35 2.09
C ARG A 52 18.55 -1.65 0.73
N LEU A 53 17.63 -0.70 0.57
CA LEU A 53 17.54 0.12 -0.65
C LEU A 53 18.85 0.87 -0.93
N LYS A 54 19.49 1.39 0.12
CA LYS A 54 20.77 2.07 -0.01
C LYS A 54 21.90 1.11 -0.33
N ASP A 55 21.99 0.00 0.39
CA ASP A 55 23.10 -0.97 0.29
C ASP A 55 23.05 -1.78 -1.02
N GLU A 56 21.90 -2.39 -1.31
CA GLU A 56 21.73 -3.32 -2.44
C GLU A 56 21.44 -2.61 -3.77
N TYR A 57 20.80 -1.42 -3.73
CA TYR A 57 20.31 -0.73 -4.94
C TYR A 57 20.90 0.66 -5.15
N SER A 58 21.76 1.13 -4.23
CA SER A 58 22.29 2.51 -4.25
C SER A 58 21.18 3.56 -4.32
N VAL A 59 20.06 3.32 -3.62
CA VAL A 59 18.92 4.22 -3.55
C VAL A 59 18.90 4.92 -2.19
N ASP A 60 19.12 6.23 -2.17
CA ASP A 60 18.92 7.06 -0.97
C ASP A 60 17.45 7.51 -0.91
N ALA A 61 16.68 6.85 -0.05
CA ALA A 61 15.26 7.12 0.17
C ALA A 61 15.00 7.44 1.64
N VAL A 62 14.04 8.34 1.88
CA VAL A 62 13.61 8.75 3.22
C VAL A 62 12.18 8.28 3.45
N VAL A 63 11.95 7.66 4.60
CA VAL A 63 10.60 7.29 5.05
C VAL A 63 10.02 8.46 5.81
N GLU A 64 8.90 8.99 5.32
CA GLU A 64 8.15 10.06 5.96
C GLU A 64 6.83 9.51 6.52
N PRO A 65 6.44 9.90 7.74
CA PRO A 65 5.15 9.51 8.29
C PRO A 65 4.03 10.18 7.50
N ILE A 66 2.98 9.41 7.21
CA ILE A 66 1.80 9.90 6.50
C ILE A 66 0.55 9.71 7.37
N SER A 67 -0.50 10.49 7.10
CA SER A 67 -1.77 10.45 7.84
C SER A 67 -2.65 9.25 7.42
N ILE A 68 -2.10 8.03 7.49
CA ILE A 68 -2.83 6.77 7.29
C ILE A 68 -2.64 5.92 8.54
N GLN A 69 -3.76 5.52 9.14
CA GLN A 69 -3.73 4.70 10.35
C GLN A 69 -3.81 3.21 10.03
N THR A 70 -4.54 2.80 8.99
CA THR A 70 -4.66 1.39 8.65
C THR A 70 -5.04 1.17 7.20
N ALA A 71 -4.66 0.02 6.64
CA ALA A 71 -5.00 -0.42 5.30
C ALA A 71 -5.94 -1.63 5.35
N ARG A 72 -6.90 -1.72 4.42
CA ARG A 72 -7.81 -2.86 4.27
C ARG A 72 -7.90 -3.28 2.82
N TRP A 73 -7.72 -4.56 2.53
CA TRP A 73 -8.04 -5.07 1.20
C TRP A 73 -9.53 -5.03 0.96
N VAL A 74 -9.92 -4.64 -0.24
CA VAL A 74 -11.31 -4.40 -0.62
C VAL A 74 -11.78 -5.55 -1.50
N ILE A 75 -12.81 -6.27 -1.07
CA ILE A 75 -13.43 -7.34 -1.85
C ILE A 75 -14.91 -7.03 -2.04
N ALA A 76 -15.39 -7.25 -3.26
CA ALA A 76 -16.77 -7.04 -3.66
C ALA A 76 -17.20 -8.16 -4.60
N LYS A 77 -18.40 -8.72 -4.38
CA LYS A 77 -18.97 -9.74 -5.27
C LYS A 77 -19.54 -9.14 -6.56
N ASP A 78 -20.03 -7.91 -6.49
CA ASP A 78 -20.59 -7.18 -7.63
C ASP A 78 -19.59 -6.14 -8.18
N SER A 79 -19.20 -6.34 -9.43
CA SER A 79 -18.29 -5.45 -10.17
C SER A 79 -18.83 -4.03 -10.37
N ALA A 80 -20.15 -3.85 -10.53
CA ALA A 80 -20.75 -2.54 -10.73
C ALA A 80 -20.71 -1.72 -9.42
N MET A 81 -20.96 -2.39 -8.30
CA MET A 81 -20.81 -1.80 -6.97
C MET A 81 -19.34 -1.46 -6.68
N LEU A 82 -18.39 -2.35 -7.01
CA LEU A 82 -16.96 -2.08 -6.83
C LEU A 82 -16.49 -0.86 -7.64
N ALA A 83 -16.97 -0.71 -8.89
CA ALA A 83 -16.68 0.46 -9.71
C ALA A 83 -17.19 1.77 -9.05
N ARG A 84 -18.43 1.77 -8.56
CA ARG A 84 -18.99 2.92 -7.83
C ARG A 84 -18.19 3.26 -6.58
N PHE A 85 -17.74 2.25 -5.85
CA PHE A 85 -16.88 2.47 -4.69
C PHE A 85 -15.53 3.06 -5.10
N ARG A 86 -14.92 2.54 -6.18
CA ARG A 86 -13.66 3.05 -6.73
C ARG A 86 -13.73 4.55 -7.02
N ASP A 87 -14.84 5.00 -7.62
CA ASP A 87 -15.05 6.41 -7.92
C ASP A 87 -15.25 7.26 -6.66
N ARG A 88 -16.03 6.75 -5.69
CA ARG A 88 -16.41 7.52 -4.49
C ARG A 88 -15.32 7.57 -3.42
N ALA A 89 -14.49 6.54 -3.33
CA ALA A 89 -13.43 6.40 -2.34
C ALA A 89 -12.03 6.67 -2.92
N TYR A 90 -11.94 7.08 -4.19
CA TYR A 90 -10.70 7.26 -4.96
C TYR A 90 -9.53 7.86 -4.17
N GLU A 91 -9.79 8.93 -3.41
CA GLU A 91 -8.79 9.65 -2.61
C GLU A 91 -8.06 8.80 -1.56
N ASN A 92 -8.71 7.71 -1.13
CA ASN A 92 -8.22 6.79 -0.12
C ASN A 92 -7.95 5.39 -0.70
N LEU A 93 -7.92 5.24 -2.02
CA LEU A 93 -7.65 3.96 -2.66
C LEU A 93 -6.22 3.85 -3.16
N ALA A 94 -5.71 2.63 -3.10
CA ALA A 94 -4.41 2.23 -3.59
C ALA A 94 -4.45 0.82 -4.17
N GLU A 95 -3.40 0.46 -4.88
CA GLU A 95 -3.11 -0.92 -5.27
C GLU A 95 -1.88 -1.42 -4.52
N ASP A 96 -1.89 -2.67 -4.07
CA ASP A 96 -0.73 -3.27 -3.43
C ASP A 96 0.30 -3.82 -4.45
N GLY A 97 1.28 -4.58 -3.96
CA GLY A 97 2.30 -5.23 -4.80
C GLY A 97 1.73 -6.12 -5.91
N ASP A 98 0.58 -6.76 -5.65
CA ASP A 98 -0.09 -7.71 -6.56
C ASP A 98 -1.21 -7.05 -7.38
N GLY A 99 -1.36 -5.73 -7.31
CA GLY A 99 -2.42 -5.00 -8.00
C GLY A 99 -3.79 -5.13 -7.33
N LEU A 100 -3.86 -5.61 -6.09
CA LEU A 100 -5.12 -5.74 -5.37
C LEU A 100 -5.54 -4.40 -4.78
N LEU A 101 -6.84 -4.10 -4.83
CA LEU A 101 -7.39 -2.85 -4.33
C LEU A 101 -7.34 -2.79 -2.81
N VAL A 102 -6.84 -1.68 -2.29
CA VAL A 102 -6.66 -1.40 -0.87
C VAL A 102 -7.28 -0.06 -0.52
N TYR A 103 -8.07 -0.04 0.56
CA TYR A 103 -8.54 1.18 1.21
C TYR A 103 -7.56 1.62 2.29
N LEU A 104 -6.97 2.80 2.12
CA LEU A 104 -6.06 3.46 3.04
C LEU A 104 -6.85 4.39 3.95
N ALA A 105 -7.22 3.90 5.13
CA ALA A 105 -8.01 4.65 6.08
C ALA A 105 -7.15 5.65 6.86
N PRO A 106 -7.44 6.97 6.81
CA PRO A 106 -6.74 7.96 7.62
C PRO A 106 -6.95 7.73 9.11
N THR A 107 -8.15 7.28 9.51
CA THR A 107 -8.52 6.99 10.89
C THR A 107 -9.45 5.78 10.99
N LYS A 108 -9.53 5.16 12.17
CA LYS A 108 -10.50 4.08 12.46
C LYS A 108 -11.96 4.53 12.31
N ILE A 109 -12.28 5.79 12.65
CA ILE A 109 -13.64 6.34 12.52
C ILE A 109 -14.01 6.46 11.03
N ASN A 110 -13.09 6.95 10.20
CA ASN A 110 -13.31 7.03 8.76
C ASN A 110 -13.52 5.62 8.14
N LEU A 111 -12.76 4.62 8.59
CA LEU A 111 -12.98 3.23 8.18
C LEU A 111 -14.39 2.76 8.54
N ALA A 112 -14.83 2.93 9.79
CA ALA A 112 -16.14 2.49 10.25
C ALA A 112 -17.29 3.12 9.44
N LEU A 113 -17.25 4.46 9.24
CA LEU A 113 -18.26 5.16 8.43
C LEU A 113 -18.27 4.70 6.97
N THR A 114 -17.10 4.32 6.44
CA THR A 114 -16.99 3.79 5.08
C THR A 114 -17.61 2.39 4.98
N GLN A 115 -17.35 1.53 5.97
CA GLN A 115 -17.96 0.20 6.06
C GLN A 115 -19.49 0.28 6.20
N GLU A 116 -20.01 1.21 7.00
CA GLU A 116 -21.45 1.45 7.13
C GLU A 116 -22.11 1.92 5.83
N ARG A 117 -21.39 2.75 5.04
CA ARG A 117 -21.88 3.26 3.76
C ARG A 117 -21.85 2.20 2.65
N TRP A 118 -20.96 1.22 2.77
CA TRP A 118 -20.73 0.19 1.75
C TRP A 118 -20.81 -1.20 2.39
N PRO A 119 -21.98 -1.61 2.91
CA PRO A 119 -22.11 -2.87 3.65
C PRO A 119 -21.92 -4.11 2.77
N GLU A 120 -22.03 -3.99 1.44
CA GLU A 120 -21.77 -5.08 0.49
C GLU A 120 -20.27 -5.25 0.15
N ILE A 121 -19.40 -4.38 0.67
CA ILE A 121 -17.95 -4.45 0.50
C ILE A 121 -17.31 -5.04 1.74
N GLU A 122 -16.47 -6.04 1.52
CA GLU A 122 -15.64 -6.62 2.55
C GLU A 122 -14.30 -5.87 2.66
N PHE A 123 -13.92 -5.51 3.88
CA PHE A 123 -12.68 -4.79 4.19
C PHE A 123 -11.80 -5.69 5.06
N LEU A 124 -10.83 -6.37 4.45
CA LEU A 124 -10.02 -7.38 5.12
C LEU A 124 -8.76 -6.78 5.76
N ALA A 125 -8.48 -7.17 7.00
CA ALA A 125 -7.26 -6.76 7.73
C ALA A 125 -6.01 -7.58 7.35
N THR A 126 -6.23 -8.77 6.80
CA THR A 126 -5.21 -9.71 6.33
C THR A 126 -5.67 -10.31 5.02
N ARG A 127 -4.72 -10.79 4.21
CA ARG A 127 -5.01 -11.62 3.04
C ARG A 127 -4.07 -12.81 3.01
N GLU A 128 -4.51 -13.89 2.38
CA GLU A 128 -3.62 -15.00 2.04
C GLU A 128 -2.72 -14.58 0.88
N ILE A 129 -1.43 -14.89 1.01
CA ILE A 129 -0.47 -14.77 -0.10
C ILE A 129 -0.53 -16.10 -0.82
N LEU A 130 -1.03 -16.10 -2.06
CA LEU A 130 -0.98 -17.28 -2.91
C LEU A 130 0.49 -17.47 -3.32
N THR A 131 1.24 -18.31 -2.62
CA THR A 131 2.55 -18.75 -3.10
C THR A 131 2.32 -19.60 -4.34
N ALA A 132 2.77 -19.12 -5.50
CA ALA A 132 2.81 -19.93 -6.72
C ALA A 132 3.55 -21.23 -6.39
N SER A 133 2.83 -22.35 -6.52
CA SER A 133 3.36 -23.71 -6.37
C SER A 133 3.97 -24.17 -7.69
#